data_AF-A0A8S2QHN7-F1
#
_entry.id   AF-A0A8S2QHN7-F1
#
_cell.length_a   1.000
_cell.length_b   1.000
_cell.length_c   1.000
_cell.angle_alpha   90.00
_cell.angle_beta   90.00
_cell.angle_gamma   90.00
#
_symmetry.space_group_name_H-M   'P 1'
#
loop_
_entity.id
_entity.type
_entity.pdbx_description
1 polymer ?
#
loop_
_entity_poly.entity_id
_entity_poly.type
_entity_poly.pdbx_seq_one_letter_code
_entity_poly.pdbx_strand_id
1 'polypeptide(L)'
;MSFVPERTASEVISNKQSLDQLPPSYMYSVIFKEIILEIDDDDDEKSMNTLVNFCQQQKILEKDIDAFKRNYYEKSAVWCYTRNVFLYGMLNRALRMLDMEVMIKLGFFIRRLHIQLEQLHQAQLADFQKVFTVYRGQRLSKQDFQKLCDSKGGLLSFNNFLSTTKIGYNRCNSCLPILPLTTNLSGFLSVFNQSQTN
;
A
#
# COMPACT_ATOMS: atom_id res chain seq x y z
N MET A 1 -5.43 1.54 -7.30
CA MET A 1 -4.29 1.34 -8.23
C MET A 1 -4.51 2.30 -9.37
N SER A 2 -3.49 3.09 -9.65
CA SER A 2 -3.53 4.15 -10.64
C SER A 2 -2.47 3.89 -11.70
N PHE A 3 -2.81 4.15 -12.96
CA PHE A 3 -1.94 3.92 -14.12
C PHE A 3 -1.41 5.27 -14.62
N VAL A 4 -0.10 5.37 -14.82
CA VAL A 4 0.58 6.57 -15.35
C VAL A 4 1.29 6.15 -16.65
N PRO A 5 0.91 6.65 -17.82
CA PRO A 5 1.49 6.22 -19.10
C PRO A 5 2.99 6.56 -19.29
N GLU A 6 3.67 5.82 -20.18
CA GLU A 6 5.11 5.96 -20.50
C GLU A 6 5.53 7.35 -21.02
N ARG A 7 4.64 8.03 -21.77
CA ARG A 7 4.91 9.36 -22.33
C ARG A 7 5.24 10.41 -21.26
N THR A 8 4.77 10.18 -20.05
CA THR A 8 4.98 11.04 -18.87
C THR A 8 6.33 10.76 -18.18
N ALA A 9 6.94 9.59 -18.38
CA ALA A 9 8.15 9.17 -17.66
C ALA A 9 9.46 9.55 -18.37
N SER A 10 9.47 9.60 -19.71
CA SER A 10 10.68 9.91 -20.49
C SER A 10 10.98 11.41 -20.63
N GLU A 11 10.02 12.30 -20.33
CA GLU A 11 10.19 13.76 -20.46
C GLU A 11 10.55 14.49 -19.16
N VAL A 12 10.64 13.77 -18.02
CA VAL A 12 10.92 14.38 -16.71
C VAL A 12 12.33 15.00 -16.63
N ILE A 13 13.24 14.68 -17.54
CA ILE A 13 14.61 15.23 -17.54
C ILE A 13 14.78 16.45 -18.48
N SER A 14 13.81 16.84 -19.31
CA SER A 14 14.04 17.99 -20.21
C SER A 14 12.86 18.92 -20.55
N ASN A 15 11.62 18.70 -20.14
CA ASN A 15 10.59 19.71 -20.40
C ASN A 15 9.51 19.77 -19.32
N LYS A 16 9.12 21.00 -18.96
CA LYS A 16 7.99 21.38 -18.08
C LYS A 16 6.63 21.01 -18.70
N GLN A 17 6.46 19.81 -19.22
CA GLN A 17 5.18 19.33 -19.72
C GLN A 17 4.74 18.08 -18.93
N SER A 18 3.50 18.18 -18.42
CA SER A 18 2.68 17.13 -17.81
C SER A 18 2.90 16.72 -16.34
N LEU A 19 2.99 17.67 -15.40
CA LEU A 19 2.49 17.39 -14.03
C LEU A 19 0.96 17.20 -14.00
N ASP A 20 0.25 17.74 -14.99
CA ASP A 20 -1.22 17.75 -15.09
C ASP A 20 -1.85 16.39 -15.44
N GLN A 21 -1.04 15.34 -15.65
CA GLN A 21 -1.50 14.00 -16.04
C GLN A 21 -1.47 12.98 -14.88
N LEU A 22 -1.02 13.38 -13.68
CA LEU A 22 -1.02 12.49 -12.53
C LEU A 22 -2.47 12.28 -12.03
N PRO A 23 -2.90 11.02 -11.79
CA PRO A 23 -4.21 10.75 -11.22
C PRO A 23 -4.36 11.50 -9.88
N PRO A 24 -5.44 12.25 -9.64
CA PRO A 24 -5.62 13.00 -8.39
C PRO A 24 -5.49 12.14 -7.13
N SER A 25 -5.87 10.87 -7.24
CA SER A 25 -5.70 9.86 -6.18
C SER A 25 -4.25 9.66 -5.72
N TYR A 26 -3.27 9.85 -6.62
CA TYR A 26 -1.86 9.83 -6.30
C TYR A 26 -1.49 10.99 -5.38
N MET A 27 -1.86 12.22 -5.78
CA MET A 27 -1.59 13.44 -5.01
C MET A 27 -2.21 13.35 -3.61
N TYR A 28 -3.46 12.90 -3.49
CA TYR A 28 -4.10 12.71 -2.18
C TYR A 28 -3.36 11.69 -1.32
N SER A 29 -2.89 10.59 -1.90
CA SER A 29 -2.18 9.56 -1.16
C SER A 29 -0.80 10.03 -0.67
N VAL A 30 -0.09 10.84 -1.49
CA VAL A 30 1.17 11.49 -1.10
C VAL A 30 0.93 12.47 0.04
N ILE A 31 -0.01 13.41 -0.13
CA ILE A 31 -0.31 14.43 0.89
C ILE A 31 -0.75 13.77 2.19
N PHE A 32 -1.62 12.76 2.12
CA PHE A 32 -2.05 12.01 3.30
C PHE A 32 -0.90 11.32 4.02
N LYS A 33 0.04 10.71 3.28
CA LYS A 33 1.24 10.10 3.86
C LYS A 33 2.04 11.14 4.63
N GLU A 34 2.37 12.27 4.02
CA GLU A 34 3.17 13.33 4.67
C GLU A 34 2.48 13.83 5.95
N ILE A 35 1.17 14.13 5.87
CA ILE A 35 0.38 14.55 7.04
C ILE A 35 0.46 13.51 8.17
N ILE A 36 0.21 12.23 7.88
CA ILE A 36 0.22 11.19 8.92
C ILE A 36 1.62 10.98 9.53
N LEU A 37 2.68 11.22 8.77
CA LEU A 37 4.05 11.13 9.28
C LEU A 37 4.48 12.35 10.09
N GLU A 38 3.94 13.53 9.79
CA GLU A 38 4.21 14.78 10.52
C GLU A 38 3.35 14.96 11.77
N ILE A 39 2.19 14.31 11.85
CA ILE A 39 1.32 14.39 13.03
C ILE A 39 2.04 13.75 14.24
N ASP A 40 2.41 14.62 15.18
CA ASP A 40 2.95 14.31 16.50
C ASP A 40 1.79 14.00 17.47
N ASP A 41 1.05 12.93 17.16
CA ASP A 41 0.05 12.40 18.10
C ASP A 41 0.76 11.43 19.05
N ASP A 42 1.08 11.92 20.25
CA ASP A 42 1.61 11.16 21.40
C ASP A 42 0.54 10.30 22.10
N ASP A 43 -0.75 10.47 21.75
CA ASP A 43 -1.87 9.79 22.41
C ASP A 43 -2.41 8.62 21.58
N ASP A 44 -1.60 7.56 21.51
CA ASP A 44 -1.96 6.26 20.92
C ASP A 44 -3.20 5.65 21.60
N GLU A 45 -3.44 5.93 22.88
CA GLU A 45 -4.55 5.38 23.65
C GLU A 45 -5.89 5.97 23.19
N LYS A 46 -5.97 7.29 23.05
CA LYS A 46 -7.16 7.97 22.52
C LYS A 46 -7.45 7.55 21.07
N SER A 47 -6.40 7.44 20.25
CA SER A 47 -6.53 6.96 18.87
C SER A 47 -7.04 5.51 18.82
N MET A 48 -6.51 4.64 19.68
CA MET A 48 -6.98 3.27 19.84
C MET A 48 -8.45 3.21 20.26
N ASN A 49 -8.86 3.99 21.26
CA ASN A 49 -10.24 4.05 21.73
C ASN A 49 -11.20 4.54 20.63
N THR A 50 -10.78 5.53 19.83
CA THR A 50 -11.53 6.02 18.67
C THR A 50 -11.74 4.92 17.63
N LEU A 51 -10.70 4.15 17.32
CA LEU A 51 -10.78 3.03 16.39
C LEU A 51 -11.66 1.89 16.92
N VAL A 52 -11.58 1.57 18.21
CA VAL A 52 -12.41 0.54 18.87
C VAL A 52 -13.89 0.91 18.78
N ASN A 53 -14.25 2.14 19.13
CA ASN A 53 -15.62 2.63 19.05
C ASN A 53 -16.16 2.54 17.61
N PHE A 54 -15.33 2.89 16.62
CA PHE A 54 -15.68 2.75 15.21
C PHE A 54 -15.88 1.29 14.81
N CYS A 55 -15.01 0.38 15.25
CA CYS A 55 -15.12 -1.06 14.98
C CYS A 55 -16.41 -1.66 15.54
N GLN A 56 -16.80 -1.24 16.75
CA GLN A 56 -18.08 -1.64 17.36
C GLN A 56 -19.28 -1.17 16.54
N GLN A 57 -19.26 0.08 16.06
CA GLN A 57 -20.30 0.61 15.15
C GLN A 57 -20.38 -0.15 13.82
N GLN A 58 -19.23 -0.60 13.29
CA GLN A 58 -19.14 -1.42 12.08
C GLN A 58 -19.47 -2.90 12.32
N LYS A 59 -19.93 -3.28 13.52
CA LYS A 59 -20.29 -4.66 13.90
C LYS A 59 -19.13 -5.65 13.72
N ILE A 60 -17.90 -5.20 13.91
CA ILE A 60 -16.74 -6.10 14.04
C ILE A 60 -16.93 -6.91 15.33
N LEU A 61 -16.53 -8.19 15.32
CA LEU A 61 -16.71 -9.06 16.48
C LEU A 61 -15.82 -8.59 17.64
N GLU A 62 -16.38 -8.46 18.84
CA GLU A 62 -15.68 -7.96 20.02
C GLU A 62 -14.39 -8.76 20.30
N LYS A 63 -14.44 -10.08 20.15
CA LYS A 63 -13.26 -10.96 20.30
C LYS A 63 -12.09 -10.58 19.39
N ASP A 64 -12.37 -10.08 18.18
CA ASP A 64 -11.35 -9.69 17.21
C ASP A 64 -10.77 -8.33 17.58
N ILE A 65 -11.60 -7.42 18.10
CA ILE A 65 -11.20 -6.12 18.64
C ILE A 65 -10.30 -6.30 19.87
N ASP A 66 -10.70 -7.15 20.81
CA ASP A 66 -9.93 -7.47 22.02
C ASP A 66 -8.59 -8.11 21.69
N ALA A 67 -8.58 -9.05 20.75
CA ALA A 67 -7.37 -9.66 20.25
C ALA A 67 -6.44 -8.61 19.63
N PHE A 68 -6.97 -7.68 18.83
CA PHE A 68 -6.19 -6.59 18.26
C PHE A 68 -5.61 -5.68 19.34
N LYS A 69 -6.40 -5.21 20.31
CA LYS A 69 -5.93 -4.35 21.40
C LYS A 69 -4.77 -4.97 22.16
N ARG A 70 -4.89 -6.25 22.53
CA ARG A 70 -3.84 -6.99 23.25
C ARG A 70 -2.57 -7.11 22.41
N ASN A 71 -2.73 -7.55 21.15
CA ASN A 71 -1.59 -7.75 20.26
C ASN A 71 -0.91 -6.45 19.84
N TYR A 72 -1.62 -5.32 19.83
CA TYR A 72 -1.05 -4.03 19.43
C TYR A 72 0.09 -3.57 20.34
N TYR A 73 -0.01 -3.82 21.65
CA TYR A 73 1.04 -3.46 22.61
C TYR A 73 2.10 -4.56 22.76
N GLU A 74 1.70 -5.83 22.62
CA GLU A 74 2.62 -6.97 22.82
C GLU A 74 3.41 -7.36 21.57
N LYS A 75 2.91 -7.00 20.38
CA LYS A 75 3.46 -7.39 19.08
C LYS A 75 3.74 -6.16 18.23
N SER A 76 4.35 -6.42 17.09
CA SER A 76 4.67 -5.36 16.15
C SER A 76 3.48 -4.94 15.27
N ALA A 77 3.53 -3.73 14.72
CA ALA A 77 2.50 -3.23 13.79
C ALA A 77 2.39 -4.13 12.55
N VAL A 78 3.51 -4.62 12.01
CA VAL A 78 3.55 -5.58 10.90
C VAL A 78 2.87 -6.90 11.28
N TRP A 79 3.09 -7.40 12.50
CA TRP A 79 2.41 -8.60 12.98
C TRP A 79 0.90 -8.37 13.05
N CYS A 80 0.47 -7.23 13.59
CA CYS A 80 -0.94 -6.88 13.67
C CYS A 80 -1.58 -6.76 12.29
N TYR A 81 -0.88 -6.14 11.33
CA TYR A 81 -1.33 -5.99 9.95
C TYR A 81 -1.46 -7.33 9.21
N THR A 82 -0.58 -8.28 9.48
CA THR A 82 -0.56 -9.57 8.77
C THR A 82 -1.44 -10.65 9.39
N ARG A 83 -1.74 -10.57 10.69
CA ARG A 83 -2.49 -11.61 11.43
C ARG A 83 -3.94 -11.25 11.73
N ASN A 84 -4.29 -9.97 11.84
CA ASN A 84 -5.67 -9.57 12.11
C ASN A 84 -6.45 -9.38 10.81
N VAL A 85 -7.38 -10.30 10.54
CA VAL A 85 -8.15 -10.35 9.29
C VAL A 85 -8.96 -9.07 9.09
N PHE A 86 -9.64 -8.58 10.13
CA PHE A 86 -10.48 -7.39 10.03
C PHE A 86 -9.63 -6.13 9.77
N LEU A 87 -8.51 -5.97 10.48
CA LEU A 87 -7.63 -4.80 10.36
C LEU A 87 -6.99 -4.73 8.97
N TYR A 88 -6.47 -5.85 8.48
CA TYR A 88 -5.94 -5.95 7.12
C TYR A 88 -6.99 -5.57 6.08
N GLY A 89 -8.22 -6.11 6.22
CA GLY A 89 -9.32 -5.85 5.29
C GLY A 89 -9.77 -4.39 5.32
N MET A 90 -9.99 -3.84 6.52
CA MET A 90 -10.45 -2.47 6.76
C MET A 90 -9.43 -1.46 6.26
N LEU A 91 -8.17 -1.59 6.65
CA LEU A 91 -7.09 -0.69 6.25
C LEU A 91 -6.91 -0.70 4.74
N ASN A 92 -6.70 -1.87 4.12
CA ASN A 92 -6.48 -1.91 2.68
C ASN A 92 -7.72 -1.49 1.87
N ARG A 93 -8.94 -1.64 2.41
CA ARG A 93 -10.15 -1.12 1.77
C ARG A 93 -10.19 0.40 1.84
N ALA A 94 -9.98 0.97 3.02
CA ALA A 94 -9.96 2.42 3.21
C ALA A 94 -8.97 3.10 2.27
N LEU A 95 -7.74 2.56 2.18
CA LEU A 95 -6.71 3.06 1.27
C LEU A 95 -7.05 2.92 -0.21
N ARG A 96 -7.69 1.81 -0.61
CA ARG A 96 -8.11 1.62 -2.00
C ARG A 96 -9.24 2.55 -2.42
N MET A 97 -10.13 2.87 -1.48
CA MET A 97 -11.29 3.72 -1.71
C MET A 97 -11.01 5.20 -1.41
N LEU A 98 -9.83 5.52 -0.85
CA LEU A 98 -9.51 6.84 -0.29
C LEU A 98 -10.58 7.32 0.71
N ASP A 99 -11.02 6.39 1.56
CA ASP A 99 -11.99 6.67 2.62
C ASP A 99 -11.32 7.44 3.75
N MET A 100 -11.29 8.77 3.62
CA MET A 100 -10.57 9.67 4.52
C MET A 100 -11.04 9.53 5.97
N GLU A 101 -12.33 9.28 6.19
CA GLU A 101 -12.88 9.13 7.54
C GLU A 101 -12.26 7.91 8.25
N VAL A 102 -12.17 6.77 7.55
CA VAL A 102 -11.59 5.55 8.10
C VAL A 102 -10.06 5.65 8.15
N MET A 103 -9.46 6.28 7.15
CA MET A 103 -8.01 6.49 7.07
C MET A 103 -7.48 7.32 8.25
N ILE A 104 -8.18 8.40 8.63
CA ILE A 104 -7.79 9.24 9.79
C ILE A 104 -7.88 8.42 11.08
N LYS A 105 -8.95 7.64 11.28
CA LYS A 105 -9.10 6.76 12.46
C LYS A 105 -8.03 5.67 12.54
N LEU A 106 -7.51 5.23 11.40
CA LEU A 106 -6.40 4.29 11.27
C LEU A 106 -5.03 4.98 11.21
N GLY A 107 -4.98 6.32 11.26
CA GLY A 107 -3.79 7.12 10.98
C GLY A 107 -2.59 6.73 11.84
N PHE A 108 -2.78 6.65 13.16
CA PHE A 108 -1.76 6.21 14.11
C PHE A 108 -1.18 4.82 13.76
N PHE A 109 -2.05 3.87 13.40
CA PHE A 109 -1.63 2.53 13.02
C PHE A 109 -0.89 2.53 11.67
N ILE A 110 -1.36 3.32 10.69
CA ILE A 110 -0.69 3.49 9.40
C ILE A 110 0.71 4.08 9.60
N ARG A 111 0.85 5.10 10.46
CA ARG A 111 2.15 5.71 10.84
C ARG A 111 3.10 4.66 11.41
N ARG A 112 2.67 3.93 12.45
CA ARG A 112 3.51 2.89 13.08
C ARG A 112 3.87 1.76 12.12
N LEU A 113 2.93 1.33 11.28
CA LEU A 113 3.19 0.33 10.26
C LEU A 113 4.21 0.83 9.22
N HIS A 114 4.09 2.10 8.80
CA HIS A 114 5.04 2.73 7.88
C HIS A 114 6.46 2.75 8.45
N ILE A 115 6.62 3.33 9.65
CA ILE A 115 7.92 3.44 10.33
C ILE A 115 8.55 2.06 10.51
N GLN A 116 7.76 1.07 10.92
CA GLN A 116 8.28 -0.28 11.09
C GLN A 116 8.74 -0.90 9.76
N LEU A 117 7.98 -0.73 8.68
CA LEU A 117 8.36 -1.26 7.38
C LEU A 117 9.63 -0.59 6.86
N GLU A 118 9.81 0.71 7.11
CA GLU A 118 11.03 1.43 6.78
C GLU A 118 12.23 0.90 7.57
N GLN A 119 12.10 0.72 8.89
CA GLN A 119 13.15 0.11 9.71
C GLN A 119 13.55 -1.29 9.23
N LEU A 120 12.55 -2.13 8.91
CA LEU A 120 12.80 -3.46 8.35
C LEU A 120 13.47 -3.39 6.99
N HIS A 121 13.08 -2.43 6.15
CA HIS A 121 13.71 -2.21 4.85
C HIS A 121 15.18 -1.80 4.98
N GLN A 122 15.48 -0.85 5.87
CA GLN A 122 16.87 -0.43 6.14
C GLN A 122 17.73 -1.58 6.67
N ALA A 123 17.19 -2.38 7.60
CA ALA A 123 17.88 -3.58 8.08
C ALA A 123 18.12 -4.59 6.96
N GLN A 124 17.15 -4.75 6.05
CA GLN A 124 17.29 -5.64 4.89
C GLN A 124 18.27 -5.11 3.85
N LEU A 125 18.40 -3.80 3.65
CA LEU A 125 19.37 -3.22 2.70
C LEU A 125 20.80 -3.55 3.08
N ALA A 126 21.10 -3.66 4.37
CA ALA A 126 22.42 -4.09 4.85
C ALA A 126 22.75 -5.53 4.40
N ASP A 127 21.74 -6.41 4.33
CA ASP A 127 21.89 -7.83 3.98
C ASP A 127 21.62 -8.14 2.50
N PHE A 128 20.83 -7.31 1.81
CA PHE A 128 20.34 -7.53 0.44
C PHE A 128 20.79 -6.40 -0.49
N GLN A 129 21.96 -6.55 -1.11
CA GLN A 129 22.40 -5.70 -2.22
C GLN A 129 21.81 -6.08 -3.60
N LYS A 130 20.82 -6.96 -3.68
CA LYS A 130 20.32 -7.49 -4.95
C LYS A 130 18.84 -7.23 -5.17
N VAL A 131 18.53 -6.73 -6.36
CA VAL A 131 17.19 -6.77 -6.96
C VAL A 131 16.68 -8.21 -6.89
N PHE A 132 15.46 -8.41 -6.37
CA PHE A 132 14.84 -9.72 -6.29
C PHE A 132 13.40 -9.68 -6.80
N THR A 133 12.95 -10.79 -7.36
CA THR A 133 11.59 -10.92 -7.88
C THR A 133 10.64 -11.37 -6.78
N VAL A 134 9.47 -10.75 -6.75
CA VAL A 134 8.35 -11.12 -5.89
C VAL A 134 7.08 -11.25 -6.71
N TYR A 135 6.13 -12.01 -6.17
CA TYR A 135 4.87 -12.32 -6.83
C TYR A 135 3.70 -11.86 -5.97
N ARG A 136 2.65 -11.35 -6.63
CA ARG A 136 1.37 -11.00 -6.01
C ARG A 136 0.24 -11.29 -6.98
N GLY A 137 -0.75 -12.05 -6.51
CA GLY A 137 -2.01 -12.18 -7.23
C GLY A 137 -2.84 -10.90 -7.09
N GLN A 138 -3.34 -10.37 -8.21
CA GLN A 138 -4.20 -9.20 -8.23
C GLN A 138 -5.44 -9.49 -9.08
N ARG A 139 -6.63 -9.41 -8.46
CA ARG A 139 -7.88 -9.45 -9.21
C ARG A 139 -8.12 -8.08 -9.84
N LEU A 140 -8.43 -8.06 -11.13
CA LEU A 140 -8.74 -6.85 -11.90
C LEU A 140 -10.03 -7.04 -12.68
N SER A 141 -10.75 -5.93 -12.91
CA SER A 141 -11.83 -5.91 -13.88
C SER A 141 -11.25 -6.01 -15.31
N LYS A 142 -12.06 -6.41 -16.29
CA LYS A 142 -11.61 -6.41 -17.70
C LYS A 142 -11.17 -5.01 -18.15
N GLN A 143 -11.85 -3.97 -17.69
CA GLN A 143 -11.53 -2.59 -18.02
C GLN A 143 -10.19 -2.15 -17.41
N ASP A 144 -9.95 -2.46 -16.13
CA ASP A 144 -8.69 -2.12 -15.48
C ASP A 144 -7.52 -2.95 -16.02
N PHE A 145 -7.79 -4.18 -16.44
CA PHE A 145 -6.80 -4.99 -17.15
C PHE A 145 -6.45 -4.40 -18.52
N GLN A 146 -7.43 -3.88 -19.27
CA GLN A 146 -7.15 -3.20 -20.53
C GLN A 146 -6.31 -1.94 -20.30
N LYS A 147 -6.66 -1.11 -19.31
CA LYS A 147 -5.86 0.06 -18.90
C LYS A 147 -4.43 -0.34 -18.50
N LEU A 148 -4.27 -1.47 -17.81
CA LEU A 148 -2.96 -2.02 -17.48
C LEU A 148 -2.15 -2.34 -18.75
N CYS A 149 -2.76 -3.01 -19.72
CA CYS A 149 -2.14 -3.33 -21.01
C CYS A 149 -1.78 -2.08 -21.83
N ASP A 150 -2.65 -1.07 -21.81
CA ASP A 150 -2.47 0.19 -22.56
C ASP A 150 -1.43 1.11 -21.90
N SER A 151 -1.09 0.88 -20.63
CA SER A 151 -0.10 1.65 -19.86
C SER A 151 1.26 0.95 -19.74
N LYS A 152 1.55 -0.03 -20.61
CA LYS A 152 2.89 -0.65 -20.71
C LYS A 152 3.97 0.42 -20.91
N GLY A 153 5.13 0.20 -20.28
CA GLY A 153 6.22 1.18 -20.21
C GLY A 153 5.95 2.37 -19.27
N GLY A 154 4.75 2.46 -18.70
CA GLY A 154 4.36 3.48 -17.72
C GLY A 154 4.64 3.09 -16.27
N LEU A 155 4.22 3.97 -15.35
CA LEU A 155 4.27 3.73 -13.91
C LEU A 155 2.93 3.20 -13.38
N LEU A 156 3.02 2.32 -12.41
CA LEU A 156 1.91 1.87 -11.58
C LEU A 156 2.04 2.45 -10.19
N SER A 157 0.97 3.06 -9.69
CA SER A 157 0.92 3.53 -8.31
C SER A 157 -0.13 2.76 -7.50
N PHE A 158 0.28 2.35 -6.30
CA PHE A 158 -0.57 1.67 -5.33
C PHE A 158 -0.74 2.53 -4.08
N ASN A 159 -1.99 2.86 -3.74
CA ASN A 159 -2.32 3.65 -2.55
C ASN A 159 -2.30 2.82 -1.26
N ASN A 160 -2.04 1.51 -1.36
CA ASN A 160 -2.09 0.57 -0.24
C ASN A 160 -0.76 -0.17 -0.08
N PHE A 161 -0.52 -0.69 1.12
CA PHE A 161 0.63 -1.56 1.38
C PHE A 161 0.55 -2.85 0.53
N LEU A 162 1.69 -3.27 0.01
CA LEU A 162 1.80 -4.45 -0.84
C LEU A 162 2.38 -5.63 -0.08
N SER A 163 1.52 -6.62 0.14
CA SER A 163 1.93 -7.98 0.52
C SER A 163 2.27 -8.78 -0.73
N THR A 164 3.43 -9.42 -0.73
CA THR A 164 3.99 -10.21 -1.83
C THR A 164 4.64 -11.50 -1.29
N THR A 165 4.92 -12.46 -2.17
CA THR A 165 5.61 -13.72 -1.84
C THR A 165 6.82 -13.90 -2.73
N LYS A 166 7.89 -14.51 -2.19
CA LYS A 166 9.06 -14.93 -2.99
C LYS A 166 8.76 -16.13 -3.90
N ILE A 167 7.74 -16.91 -3.55
CA ILE A 167 7.34 -18.11 -4.31
C ILE A 167 6.10 -17.77 -5.13
N GLY A 168 6.22 -17.82 -6.46
CA GLY A 168 5.09 -17.69 -7.37
C GLY A 168 4.23 -18.95 -7.36
N TYR A 169 3.04 -18.87 -6.77
CA TYR A 169 2.02 -19.91 -6.91
C TYR A 169 1.05 -19.52 -8.03
N ASN A 170 1.17 -20.16 -9.19
CA ASN A 170 0.19 -20.08 -10.28
C ASN A 170 -1.08 -20.83 -9.89
N ARG A 171 -1.94 -20.24 -9.04
CA ARG A 171 -3.24 -20.83 -8.67
C ARG A 171 -4.44 -20.36 -9.51
N CYS A 172 -4.24 -19.44 -10.46
CA CYS A 172 -5.31 -19.04 -11.37
C CYS A 172 -5.04 -19.59 -12.78
N ASN A 173 -5.83 -20.57 -13.21
CA ASN A 173 -5.83 -21.12 -14.57
C ASN A 173 -6.29 -20.11 -15.65
N SER A 174 -6.59 -18.87 -15.28
CA SER A 174 -6.99 -17.77 -16.16
C SER A 174 -6.07 -16.55 -16.11
N CYS A 175 -4.90 -16.64 -15.46
CA CYS A 175 -3.94 -15.54 -15.40
C CYS A 175 -2.81 -15.74 -16.43
N LEU A 176 -2.68 -14.78 -17.35
CA LEU A 176 -1.57 -14.60 -18.30
C LEU A 176 -0.27 -14.16 -17.57
N PRO A 177 0.91 -14.24 -18.21
CA PRO A 177 2.20 -14.18 -17.53
C PRO A 177 2.45 -12.88 -16.76
N ILE A 178 3.26 -13.04 -15.71
CA ILE A 178 3.71 -12.04 -14.75
C ILE A 178 4.36 -10.85 -15.48
N LEU A 179 3.84 -9.64 -15.28
CA LEU A 179 4.58 -8.42 -15.64
C LEU A 179 5.67 -8.20 -14.58
N PRO A 180 6.96 -8.21 -14.96
CA PRO A 180 8.03 -7.84 -14.03
C PRO A 180 7.89 -6.36 -13.67
N LEU A 181 7.98 -6.06 -12.38
CA LEU A 181 8.05 -4.70 -11.87
C LEU A 181 9.40 -4.53 -11.18
N THR A 182 10.16 -3.52 -11.57
CA THR A 182 11.46 -3.19 -10.96
C THR A 182 11.28 -2.05 -9.95
N THR A 183 11.97 -2.14 -8.80
CA THR A 183 11.63 -1.36 -7.60
C THR A 183 12.74 -0.42 -7.12
N ASN A 184 12.34 0.70 -6.53
CA ASN A 184 12.94 1.29 -5.33
C ASN A 184 11.82 1.31 -4.27
N LEU A 185 11.99 0.61 -3.15
CA LEU A 185 10.91 0.32 -2.20
C LEU A 185 11.13 1.08 -0.88
N SER A 186 10.30 2.06 -0.55
CA SER A 186 10.05 2.41 0.85
C SER A 186 8.63 2.96 1.06
N GLY A 187 7.86 2.27 1.92
CA GLY A 187 6.69 2.85 2.56
C GLY A 187 5.32 2.75 1.87
N PHE A 188 4.35 3.38 2.53
CA PHE A 188 3.00 3.66 2.06
C PHE A 188 3.08 4.48 0.77
N LEU A 189 2.39 4.06 -0.29
CA LEU A 189 2.59 4.46 -1.68
C LEU A 189 3.84 3.80 -2.31
N SER A 190 3.60 2.82 -3.18
CA SER A 190 4.67 2.19 -3.96
C SER A 190 4.43 2.47 -5.43
N VAL A 191 5.42 3.08 -6.08
CA VAL A 191 5.43 3.35 -7.53
C VAL A 191 6.33 2.33 -8.20
N PHE A 192 5.82 1.65 -9.22
CA PHE A 192 6.53 0.62 -9.96
C PHE A 192 6.62 0.98 -11.43
N ASN A 193 7.78 0.74 -12.03
CA ASN A 193 7.92 0.81 -13.48
C ASN A 193 7.50 -0.52 -14.10
N GLN A 194 6.62 -0.48 -15.12
CA GLN A 194 6.33 -1.65 -15.94
C GLN A 194 7.46 -1.86 -16.94
N SER A 195 8.25 -2.93 -16.77
CA SER A 195 9.29 -3.26 -17.73
C SER A 195 8.70 -3.66 -19.08
N GLN A 196 9.22 -3.13 -20.18
CA GLN A 196 8.98 -3.67 -21.51
C GLN A 196 9.64 -5.06 -21.60
N THR A 197 8.85 -6.11 -21.79
CA THR A 197 9.36 -7.40 -22.24
C THR A 197 9.28 -7.43 -23.76
N ASN A 198 10.44 -7.49 -24.43
CA ASN A 198 10.55 -7.82 -25.85
C ASN A 198 10.05 -9.25 -26.11
#